data_AF-A0A1B8NW04-F1
#
_entry.id   AF-A0A1B8NW04-F1
#
_cell.length_a   1.000
_cell.length_b   1.000
_cell.length_c   1.000
_cell.angle_alpha   90.00
_cell.angle_beta   90.00
_cell.angle_gamma   90.00
#
_symmetry.space_group_name_H-M   'P 1'
#
loop_
_entity.id
_entity.type
_entity.pdbx_description
1 polymer ?
#
loop_
_entity_poly.entity_id
_entity_poly.type
_entity_poly.pdbx_seq_one_letter_code
_entity_poly.pdbx_strand_id
1 'polypeptide(L)'
;MILGLALFTPLAIIGGVFYIAHHIIVKANLFLVSGIVHRLQGSYRLEALGGLYRRHPWLAVLFLISALSLAGMPPLSGFFAKFIVIRAGLEAGAYGVTFIALLVGLLTLYSMIKLWAEVFWKADPREDADTAPRLPGEANSG
;
A
#
# COMPACT_ATOMS: atom_id res chain seq x y z
N MET A 1 11.95 12.89 -3.96
CA MET A 1 11.39 14.26 -3.90
C MET A 1 12.45 15.23 -3.40
N ILE A 2 12.70 15.28 -2.09
CA ILE A 2 13.59 16.28 -1.46
C ILE A 2 15.04 16.18 -1.96
N LEU A 3 15.59 14.96 -2.06
CA LEU A 3 16.96 14.74 -2.55
C LEU A 3 17.17 15.18 -4.01
N GLY A 4 16.15 15.02 -4.87
CA GLY A 4 16.23 15.46 -6.27
C GLY A 4 16.17 16.98 -6.39
N LEU A 5 15.26 17.63 -5.65
CA LEU A 5 15.17 19.09 -5.62
C LEU A 5 16.42 19.74 -5.00
N ALA A 6 17.04 19.09 -4.01
CA ALA A 6 18.25 19.58 -3.35
C ALA A 6 19.48 19.65 -4.29
N LEU A 7 19.49 18.89 -5.40
CA LEU A 7 20.59 18.90 -6.36
C LEU A 7 20.52 20.08 -7.35
N PHE A 8 19.40 20.81 -7.42
CA PHE A 8 19.20 22.01 -8.24
C PHE A 8 19.61 21.91 -9.74
N THR A 9 19.74 20.71 -10.29
CA THR A 9 20.02 20.52 -11.72
C THR A 9 18.71 20.44 -12.53
N PRO A 10 18.70 20.86 -13.81
CA PRO A 10 17.51 20.78 -14.66
C PRO A 10 16.89 19.38 -14.72
N LEU A 11 17.75 18.35 -14.82
CA LEU A 11 17.32 16.94 -14.85
C LEU A 11 16.68 16.52 -13.52
N ALA A 12 17.23 16.96 -12.39
CA ALA A 12 16.71 16.61 -11.07
C ALA A 12 15.37 17.32 -10.77
N ILE A 13 15.16 18.54 -11.30
CA ILE A 13 13.88 19.24 -11.24
C ILE A 13 12.82 18.49 -12.07
N ILE A 14 13.13 18.11 -13.32
CA ILE A 14 12.21 17.35 -14.18
C ILE A 14 11.84 16.01 -13.52
N GLY A 15 12.83 15.27 -13.02
CA GLY A 15 12.61 14.01 -12.30
C GLY A 15 11.80 14.20 -11.01
N GLY A 16 12.01 15.32 -10.30
CA GLY A 16 11.23 15.73 -9.14
C GLY A 16 9.76 15.98 -9.48
N VAL A 17 9.45 16.77 -10.51
CA VAL A 17 8.06 17.07 -10.91
C VAL A 17 7.34 15.81 -11.38
N PHE A 18 7.98 14.98 -12.20
CA PHE A 18 7.42 13.71 -12.63
C PHE A 18 7.06 12.80 -11.44
N TYR A 19 7.96 12.73 -10.46
CA TYR A 19 7.74 11.91 -9.27
C TYR A 19 6.64 12.48 -8.35
N ILE A 20 6.43 13.81 -8.31
CA ILE A 20 5.31 14.46 -7.60
C ILE A 20 4.00 14.00 -8.24
N ALA A 21 3.87 14.17 -9.55
CA ALA A 21 2.66 13.80 -10.29
C ALA A 21 2.32 12.32 -10.10
N HIS A 22 3.33 11.45 -10.20
CA HIS A 22 3.16 10.02 -9.93
C HIS A 22 2.65 9.74 -8.51
N HIS A 23 3.27 10.35 -7.49
CA HIS A 23 2.85 10.16 -6.09
C HIS A 23 1.43 10.66 -5.83
N ILE A 24 1.01 11.76 -6.45
CA ILE A 24 -0.35 12.27 -6.34
C ILE A 24 -1.36 11.24 -6.83
N ILE A 25 -1.14 10.68 -8.03
CA ILE A 25 -2.03 9.68 -8.62
C ILE A 25 -2.12 8.43 -7.75
N VAL A 26 -0.96 7.92 -7.31
CA VAL A 26 -0.89 6.71 -6.45
C VAL A 26 -1.61 6.95 -5.13
N LYS A 27 -1.35 8.07 -4.45
CA LYS A 27 -2.00 8.37 -3.16
C LYS A 27 -3.49 8.62 -3.33
N ALA A 28 -3.91 9.34 -4.36
CA ALA A 28 -5.32 9.57 -4.65
C ALA A 28 -6.07 8.24 -4.81
N ASN A 29 -5.51 7.29 -5.56
CA ASN A 29 -6.14 5.97 -5.72
C ASN A 29 -6.17 5.19 -4.38
N LEU A 30 -5.11 5.20 -3.59
CA LEU A 30 -5.10 4.53 -2.28
C LEU A 30 -6.16 5.11 -1.32
N PHE A 31 -6.31 6.44 -1.28
CA PHE A 31 -7.35 7.09 -0.48
C PHE A 31 -8.76 6.78 -0.99
N LEU A 32 -8.95 6.77 -2.31
CA LEU A 32 -10.23 6.42 -2.92
C LEU A 32 -10.63 4.98 -2.59
N VAL A 33 -9.71 4.03 -2.76
CA VAL A 33 -9.95 2.63 -2.40
C VAL A 33 -10.25 2.51 -0.91
N SER A 34 -9.46 3.13 -0.04
CA SER A 34 -9.71 3.13 1.42
C SER A 34 -11.11 3.66 1.76
N GLY A 35 -11.54 4.76 1.13
CA GLY A 35 -12.87 5.32 1.32
C GLY A 35 -13.99 4.39 0.85
N ILE A 36 -13.79 3.69 -0.28
CA ILE A 36 -14.76 2.69 -0.76
C ILE A 36 -14.81 1.49 0.18
N VAL A 37 -13.65 0.97 0.63
CA VAL A 37 -13.58 -0.11 1.62
C VAL A 37 -14.33 0.28 2.89
N HIS A 38 -14.12 1.50 3.39
CA HIS A 38 -14.84 2.01 4.55
C HIS A 38 -16.36 2.08 4.33
N ARG A 39 -16.82 2.52 3.15
CA ARG A 39 -18.25 2.52 2.82
C ARG A 39 -18.86 1.11 2.76
N LEU A 40 -18.07 0.09 2.41
CA LEU A 40 -18.53 -1.30 2.29
C LEU A 40 -18.46 -2.08 3.61
N GLN A 41 -17.45 -1.81 4.43
CA GLN A 41 -17.16 -2.57 5.66
C GLN A 41 -17.51 -1.80 6.94
N GLY A 42 -17.65 -0.47 6.87
CA GLY A 42 -18.01 0.40 8.01
C GLY A 42 -16.87 0.67 9.00
N SER A 43 -15.66 0.19 8.75
CA SER A 43 -14.53 0.29 9.69
C SER A 43 -13.21 0.59 8.98
N TYR A 44 -12.28 1.25 9.68
CA TYR A 44 -10.88 1.40 9.29
C TYR A 44 -9.95 0.43 10.05
N ARG A 45 -10.49 -0.34 11.00
CA ARG A 45 -9.70 -1.29 11.80
C ARG A 45 -9.40 -2.53 10.98
N LEU A 46 -8.13 -2.81 10.74
CA LEU A 46 -7.67 -4.01 10.00
C LEU A 46 -8.24 -5.31 10.58
N GLU A 47 -8.41 -5.40 11.91
CA GLU A 47 -8.97 -6.62 12.53
C GLU A 47 -10.39 -6.92 12.05
N ALA A 48 -11.17 -5.88 11.75
CA ALA A 48 -12.58 -5.96 11.34
C ALA A 48 -12.77 -6.02 9.82
N LEU A 49 -11.69 -5.97 9.04
CA LEU A 49 -11.70 -6.06 7.58
C LEU A 49 -11.36 -7.49 7.14
N GLY A 50 -11.83 -7.84 5.95
CA GLY A 50 -11.55 -9.13 5.30
C GLY A 50 -12.55 -9.44 4.19
N GLY A 51 -12.17 -10.35 3.30
CA GLY A 51 -13.04 -10.99 2.30
C GLY A 51 -13.29 -10.16 1.04
N LEU A 52 -12.69 -8.97 0.92
CA LEU A 52 -12.97 -8.07 -0.20
C LEU A 52 -12.49 -8.59 -1.54
N TYR A 53 -11.45 -9.43 -1.61
CA TYR A 53 -11.00 -9.99 -2.87
C TYR A 53 -12.09 -10.83 -3.54
N ARG A 54 -12.87 -11.59 -2.76
CA ARG A 54 -13.96 -12.45 -3.26
C ARG A 54 -15.18 -11.64 -3.70
N ARG A 55 -15.55 -10.61 -2.93
CA ARG A 55 -16.74 -9.79 -3.20
C ARG A 55 -16.47 -8.67 -4.23
N HIS A 56 -15.27 -8.10 -4.23
CA HIS A 56 -14.87 -6.95 -5.02
C HIS A 56 -13.43 -7.08 -5.57
N PRO A 57 -13.16 -8.01 -6.50
CA PRO A 57 -11.81 -8.26 -7.03
C PRO A 57 -11.19 -7.04 -7.71
N TRP A 58 -11.99 -6.19 -8.36
CA TRP A 58 -11.50 -4.97 -9.03
C TRP A 58 -10.91 -3.96 -8.04
N LEU A 59 -11.48 -3.82 -6.85
CA LEU A 59 -10.92 -2.97 -5.78
C LEU A 59 -9.58 -3.50 -5.29
N ALA A 60 -9.44 -4.82 -5.19
CA ALA A 60 -8.19 -5.47 -4.82
C ALA A 60 -7.09 -5.22 -5.86
N VAL A 61 -7.42 -5.27 -7.15
CA VAL A 61 -6.49 -4.99 -8.25
C VAL A 61 -6.07 -3.52 -8.26
N LEU A 62 -7.03 -2.59 -8.12
CA LEU A 62 -6.74 -1.15 -8.05
C LEU A 62 -5.81 -0.83 -6.88
N PHE A 63 -6.07 -1.40 -5.70
CA PHE A 63 -5.17 -1.26 -4.56
C PHE A 63 -3.79 -1.83 -4.87
N LEU A 64 -3.73 -3.06 -5.39
CA LEU A 64 -2.49 -3.77 -5.64
C LEU A 64 -1.59 -3.02 -6.63
N ILE A 65 -2.14 -2.48 -7.72
CA ILE A 65 -1.39 -1.67 -8.68
C ILE A 65 -0.76 -0.46 -7.98
N SER A 66 -1.52 0.29 -7.19
CA SER A 66 -0.99 1.45 -6.46
C SER A 66 0.00 1.08 -5.37
N ALA A 67 -0.27 0.00 -4.64
CA ALA A 67 0.60 -0.54 -3.59
C ALA A 67 1.95 -0.97 -4.15
N LEU A 68 1.96 -1.71 -5.27
CA LEU A 68 3.18 -2.12 -5.97
C LEU A 68 3.93 -0.92 -6.55
N SER A 69 3.20 0.09 -7.05
CA SER A 69 3.79 1.31 -7.58
C SER A 69 4.50 2.10 -6.49
N LEU A 70 3.90 2.18 -5.31
CA LEU A 70 4.46 2.84 -4.14
C LEU A 70 5.66 2.06 -3.56
N ALA A 71 5.56 0.74 -3.50
CA ALA A 71 6.63 -0.12 -3.01
C ALA A 71 7.87 -0.10 -3.92
N GLY A 72 7.70 0.25 -5.20
CA GLY A 72 8.79 0.33 -6.16
C GLY A 72 9.29 -1.05 -6.58
N MET A 73 8.36 -1.95 -6.90
CA MET A 73 8.70 -3.23 -7.53
C MET A 73 9.22 -3.01 -8.97
N PRO A 74 10.11 -3.90 -9.49
CA PRO A 74 10.80 -3.73 -10.76
C PRO A 74 9.97 -3.31 -12.00
N PRO A 75 8.68 -3.67 -12.16
CA PRO A 75 7.88 -3.16 -13.28
C PRO A 75 7.37 -1.72 -13.11
N LEU A 76 7.56 -1.05 -11.96
CA LEU A 76 6.90 0.21 -11.63
C LEU A 76 7.89 1.32 -11.23
N SER A 77 7.52 2.58 -11.50
CA SER A 77 8.41 3.75 -11.47
C SER A 77 9.13 3.99 -10.13
N GLY A 78 8.56 3.52 -9.01
CA GLY A 78 9.18 3.61 -7.69
C GLY A 78 10.50 2.84 -7.54
N PHE A 79 10.72 1.80 -8.37
CA PHE A 79 11.95 1.01 -8.38
C PHE A 79 13.14 1.86 -8.85
N PHE A 80 12.99 2.53 -9.98
CA PHE A 80 14.06 3.32 -10.60
C PHE A 80 14.53 4.46 -9.68
N ALA A 81 13.60 5.10 -8.98
CA ALA A 81 13.92 6.13 -8.00
C ALA A 81 14.79 5.59 -6.85
N LYS A 82 14.47 4.40 -6.31
CA LYS A 82 15.29 3.76 -5.27
C LYS A 82 16.63 3.28 -5.81
N PHE A 83 16.64 2.69 -7.00
CA PHE A 83 17.85 2.18 -7.65
C PHE A 83 18.89 3.28 -7.87
N ILE A 84 18.47 4.45 -8.36
CA ILE A 84 19.37 5.60 -8.56
C ILE A 84 19.97 6.06 -7.22
N VAL A 85 19.17 6.13 -6.16
CA VAL A 85 19.66 6.55 -4.82
C VAL A 85 20.63 5.52 -4.23
N ILE A 86 20.34 4.23 -4.38
CA ILE A 86 21.22 3.16 -3.93
C ILE A 86 22.54 3.21 -4.69
N ARG A 87 22.49 3.32 -6.02
CA ARG A 87 23.68 3.41 -6.85
C ARG A 87 24.53 4.63 -6.49
N ALA A 88 23.93 5.81 -6.37
CA ALA A 88 24.63 7.03 -5.99
C ALA A 88 25.23 6.93 -4.57
N GLY A 89 24.52 6.30 -3.64
CA GLY A 89 25.00 6.08 -2.28
C GLY A 89 26.20 5.11 -2.21
N LEU A 90 26.20 4.06 -3.03
CA LEU A 90 27.33 3.15 -3.17
C LEU A 90 28.55 3.82 -3.82
N GLU A 91 28.34 4.58 -4.90
CA GLU A 91 29.40 5.32 -5.60
C GLU A 91 30.02 6.42 -4.70
N ALA A 92 29.23 7.03 -3.82
CA ALA A 92 29.69 8.02 -2.85
C ALA A 92 30.28 7.43 -1.54
N GLY A 93 30.33 6.10 -1.39
CA GLY A 93 30.77 5.44 -0.15
C GLY A 93 29.84 5.63 1.06
N ALA A 94 28.63 6.13 0.85
CA ALA A 94 27.62 6.40 1.87
C ALA A 94 26.81 5.14 2.22
N TYR A 95 27.50 4.09 2.69
CA TYR A 95 26.89 2.78 2.96
C TYR A 95 25.76 2.82 3.99
N GLY A 96 25.89 3.64 5.04
CA GLY A 96 24.85 3.78 6.07
C GLY A 96 23.54 4.35 5.52
N VAL A 97 23.63 5.42 4.72
CA VAL A 97 22.46 6.03 4.07
C VAL A 97 21.82 5.05 3.08
N THR A 98 22.65 4.34 2.32
CA THR A 98 22.20 3.30 1.38
C THR A 98 21.44 2.18 2.07
N PHE A 99 21.97 1.68 3.19
CA PHE A 99 21.33 0.63 3.98
C PHE A 99 19.98 1.08 4.55
N ILE A 100 19.91 2.29 5.13
CA ILE A 100 18.66 2.84 5.66
C ILE A 100 17.62 3.00 4.53
N ALA A 101 18.02 3.47 3.35
CA ALA A 101 17.12 3.62 2.21
C ALA A 101 16.54 2.27 1.75
N LEU A 102 17.36 1.21 1.72
CA LEU A 102 16.92 -0.16 1.44
C LEU A 102 15.95 -0.67 2.49
N LEU A 103 16.27 -0.46 3.78
CA LEU A 103 15.44 -0.89 4.91
C LEU A 103 14.05 -0.23 4.88
N VAL A 104 13.99 1.09 4.71
CA VAL A 104 12.72 1.83 4.55
C VAL A 104 11.94 1.32 3.34
N GLY A 105 12.64 1.00 2.25
CA GLY A 105 12.03 0.43 1.06
C GLY A 105 11.37 -0.93 1.33
N LEU A 106 12.05 -1.80 2.06
CA LEU A 106 11.55 -3.12 2.46
C LEU A 106 10.36 -3.01 3.43
N LEU A 107 10.44 -2.12 4.43
CA LEU A 107 9.34 -1.87 5.37
C LEU A 107 8.09 -1.35 4.64
N THR A 108 8.27 -0.49 3.64
CA THR A 108 7.16 0.01 2.81
C THR A 108 6.49 -1.14 2.06
N LEU A 109 7.27 -2.01 1.40
CA LEU A 109 6.75 -3.18 0.71
C LEU A 109 5.99 -4.10 1.66
N TYR A 110 6.58 -4.42 2.81
CA TYR A 110 5.95 -5.22 3.85
C TYR A 110 4.61 -4.62 4.30
N SER A 111 4.56 -3.31 4.53
CA SER A 111 3.35 -2.62 4.97
C SER A 111 2.23 -2.70 3.92
N MET A 112 2.57 -2.55 2.65
CA MET A 112 1.62 -2.65 1.54
C MET A 112 1.09 -4.08 1.36
N ILE A 113 1.95 -5.09 1.46
CA ILE A 113 1.54 -6.50 1.40
C ILE A 113 0.64 -6.84 2.59
N LYS A 114 1.01 -6.41 3.80
CA LYS A 114 0.21 -6.62 5.01
C LYS A 114 -1.19 -6.01 4.88
N LEU A 115 -1.28 -4.77 4.37
CA LEU A 115 -2.57 -4.13 4.10
C LEU A 115 -3.40 -4.93 3.10
N TRP A 116 -2.78 -5.39 2.01
CA TRP A 116 -3.50 -6.17 1.01
C TRP A 116 -4.01 -7.50 1.59
N ALA A 117 -3.17 -8.18 2.38
CA ALA A 117 -3.51 -9.43 3.03
C ALA A 117 -4.67 -9.28 4.03
N GLU A 118 -4.62 -8.28 4.92
CA GLU A 118 -5.67 -8.06 5.93
C GLU A 118 -6.98 -7.57 5.32
N VAL A 119 -6.93 -6.66 4.34
CA VAL A 119 -8.14 -6.04 3.80
C VAL A 119 -8.82 -6.92 2.75
N PHE A 120 -8.04 -7.56 1.87
CA PHE A 120 -8.59 -8.26 0.70
C PHE A 120 -8.55 -9.78 0.84
N TRP A 121 -7.46 -10.35 1.38
CA TRP A 121 -7.24 -11.80 1.36
C TRP A 121 -7.82 -12.55 2.57
N LYS A 122 -7.64 -12.00 3.78
CA LYS A 122 -8.16 -12.55 5.03
C LYS A 122 -9.67 -12.82 4.92
N ALA A 123 -10.18 -13.87 5.57
CA ALA A 123 -11.62 -14.16 5.60
C ALA A 123 -12.41 -12.99 6.23
N ASP A 124 -13.64 -12.73 5.79
CA ASP A 124 -14.47 -11.68 6.39
C ASP A 124 -14.86 -12.10 7.82
N PRO A 125 -14.41 -11.40 8.87
CA PRO A 125 -14.71 -11.79 10.26
C PRO A 125 -16.22 -11.83 10.56
N ARG A 126 -17.05 -11.19 9.73
CA ARG A 126 -18.51 -11.17 9.87
C ARG A 126 -19.18 -12.43 9.33
N GLU A 127 -18.58 -13.13 8.36
CA GLU A 127 -19.10 -14.41 7.87
C GLU A 127 -18.93 -15.52 8.93
N ASP A 128 -17.81 -15.49 9.65
CA ASP A 128 -17.53 -16.45 10.73
C ASP A 128 -18.49 -16.27 11.93
N ALA A 129 -18.91 -15.03 12.21
CA ALA A 129 -19.84 -14.73 13.29
C ALA A 129 -21.27 -15.26 13.05
N ASP A 130 -21.73 -15.27 11.79
CA ASP A 130 -23.09 -15.75 11.45
C ASP A 130 -23.16 -17.28 11.28
N THR A 131 -22.00 -17.93 11.12
CA THR A 131 -21.89 -19.40 11.04
C THR A 131 -21.69 -20.06 12.42
N ALA A 132 -21.52 -19.27 13.48
CA ALA A 132 -21.42 -19.78 14.85
C ALA A 132 -22.74 -20.49 15.24
N PRO A 133 -22.70 -21.69 15.84
CA PRO A 133 -23.90 -22.42 16.24
C PRO A 133 -24.77 -21.54 17.14
N ARG A 134 -25.93 -21.11 16.65
CA ARG A 134 -26.93 -20.40 17.46
C ARG A 134 -27.35 -21.36 18.58
N LEU A 135 -27.05 -20.99 19.82
CA LEU A 135 -27.38 -21.81 20.98
C LEU A 135 -28.90 -22.07 21.01
N PRO A 136 -29.36 -23.30 21.23
CA PRO A 136 -30.79 -23.60 21.33
C PRO A 136 -31.38 -22.88 22.55
N GLY A 137 -31.94 -21.68 22.36
CA GLY A 137 -32.50 -20.88 23.44
C GLY A 137 -32.97 -19.47 23.05
N GLU A 138 -32.44 -18.87 21.99
CA GLU A 138 -32.78 -17.48 21.62
C GLU A 138 -33.99 -17.33 20.68
N ALA A 139 -34.65 -18.44 20.31
CA ALA A 139 -35.73 -18.43 19.33
C ALA A 139 -37.13 -18.07 19.91
N ASN A 140 -37.26 -17.68 21.18
CA ASN A 140 -38.57 -17.48 21.82
C ASN A 140 -38.74 -16.18 22.62
N SER A 141 -38.08 -15.09 22.20
CA SER A 141 -38.29 -13.78 22.78
C SER A 141 -38.26 -12.70 21.71
N GLY A 142 -39.40 -12.46 21.04
CA GLY A 142 -39.59 -11.38 20.06
C GLY A 142 -40.72 -11.65 19.09
#